data_AF-A0A5Q0EP52-F1
#
_entry.id   AF-A0A5Q0EP52-F1
#
_cell.length_a   1.000
_cell.length_b   1.000
_cell.length_c   1.000
_cell.angle_alpha   90.00
_cell.angle_beta   90.00
_cell.angle_gamma   90.00
#
_symmetry.space_group_name_H-M   'P 1'
#
loop_
_entity.id
_entity.type
_entity.pdbx_description
1 polymer ?
#
loop_
_entity_poly.entity_id
_entity_poly.type
_entity_poly.pdbx_seq_one_letter_code
_entity_poly.pdbx_strand_id
1 'polypeptide(L)'
;MPISTESPAEDQPEADSGQVAIWAEVLYLINLLVIPGLGFVLLYWLYRRNIDQAAPLDKAHLQQTLSGSIWAGVLLVLVNLLILLLGGYQGVNTWVILITYFTLCHASLVLFGAYGLAKAMSGLCWRYPLVGKPLPEGCPQKQVSL
;
A
#
# COMPACT_ATOMS: atom_id res chain seq x y z
N MET A 1 -30.43 -18.88 43.39
CA MET A 1 -29.42 -18.04 42.71
C MET A 1 -29.10 -18.72 41.40
N PRO A 2 -29.46 -18.17 40.23
CA PRO A 2 -29.11 -18.78 38.97
C PRO A 2 -27.61 -18.60 38.71
N ILE A 3 -26.98 -19.70 38.28
CA ILE A 3 -25.63 -19.76 37.74
C ILE A 3 -25.58 -18.84 36.51
N SER A 4 -24.72 -17.82 36.57
CA SER A 4 -24.36 -17.03 35.39
C SER A 4 -23.66 -17.97 34.42
N THR A 5 -24.30 -18.22 33.28
CA THR A 5 -23.71 -18.84 32.11
C THR A 5 -22.53 -17.97 31.69
N GLU A 6 -21.31 -18.38 32.00
CA GLU A 6 -20.13 -17.95 31.24
C GLU A 6 -20.37 -18.40 29.80
N SER A 7 -20.78 -17.45 28.95
CA SER A 7 -20.70 -17.61 27.51
C SER A 7 -19.22 -17.84 27.20
N PRO A 8 -18.82 -18.98 26.63
CA PRO A 8 -17.44 -19.14 26.20
C PRO A 8 -17.22 -18.05 25.16
N ALA A 9 -16.29 -17.12 25.46
CA ALA A 9 -15.74 -16.26 24.44
C ALA A 9 -15.27 -17.19 23.34
N GLU A 10 -15.98 -17.16 22.21
CA GLU A 10 -15.65 -17.90 21.01
C GLU A 10 -14.23 -17.50 20.64
N ASP A 11 -13.30 -18.42 20.91
CA ASP A 11 -11.90 -18.36 20.50
C ASP A 11 -11.87 -18.39 18.97
N GLN A 12 -12.14 -17.23 18.37
CA GLN A 12 -11.90 -17.01 16.95
C GLN A 12 -10.38 -17.13 16.79
N PRO A 13 -9.89 -17.98 15.88
CA PRO A 13 -8.47 -18.19 15.72
C PRO A 13 -7.81 -16.84 15.53
N GLU A 14 -6.93 -16.47 16.46
CA GLU A 14 -6.07 -15.29 16.45
C GLU A 14 -5.07 -15.43 15.29
N ALA A 15 -5.59 -15.39 14.06
CA ALA A 15 -4.84 -15.55 12.85
C ALA A 15 -4.09 -14.25 12.59
N ASP A 16 -2.90 -14.13 13.19
CA ASP A 16 -1.80 -13.25 12.78
C ASP A 16 -2.27 -11.90 12.16
N SER A 17 -3.13 -11.20 12.91
CA SER A 17 -3.92 -10.09 12.38
C SER A 17 -2.99 -8.92 12.06
N GLY A 18 -2.73 -8.66 10.78
CA GLY A 18 -1.90 -7.56 10.31
C GLY A 18 -0.57 -7.94 9.65
N GLN A 19 -0.13 -9.20 9.68
CA GLN A 19 1.07 -9.59 8.93
C GLN A 19 0.88 -9.52 7.43
N VAL A 20 -0.33 -9.80 6.94
CA VAL A 20 -0.62 -9.63 5.50
C VAL A 20 -0.55 -8.15 5.12
N ALA A 21 -1.04 -7.24 5.96
CA ALA A 21 -0.86 -5.80 5.76
C ALA A 21 0.62 -5.39 5.73
N ILE A 22 1.44 -5.89 6.66
CA ILE A 22 2.89 -5.61 6.68
C ILE A 22 3.54 -6.12 5.39
N TRP A 23 3.28 -7.37 4.99
CA TRP A 23 3.82 -7.93 3.75
C TRP A 23 3.35 -7.19 2.50
N ALA A 24 2.11 -6.70 2.47
CA ALA A 24 1.60 -5.90 1.37
C ALA A 24 2.41 -4.60 1.19
N GLU A 25 2.66 -3.88 2.29
CA GLU A 25 3.43 -2.63 2.28
C GLU A 25 4.93 -2.89 1.98
N VAL A 26 5.50 -3.98 2.49
CA VAL A 26 6.87 -4.41 2.17
C VAL A 26 7.00 -4.74 0.68
N LEU A 27 6.06 -5.50 0.10
CA LEU A 27 6.10 -5.84 -1.33
C LEU A 27 5.92 -4.59 -2.22
N TYR A 28 5.11 -3.62 -1.79
CA TYR A 28 5.03 -2.31 -2.43
C TYR A 28 6.39 -1.60 -2.44
N LEU A 29 7.08 -1.55 -1.29
CA LEU A 29 8.41 -0.94 -1.19
C LEU A 29 9.48 -1.69 -1.99
N ILE A 30 9.47 -3.03 -1.97
CA ILE A 30 10.36 -3.87 -2.80
C ILE A 30 10.15 -3.57 -4.29
N ASN A 31 8.89 -3.41 -4.71
CA ASN A 31 8.54 -3.05 -6.09
C ASN A 31 9.08 -1.67 -6.48
N LEU A 32 9.17 -0.71 -5.54
CA LEU A 32 9.71 0.62 -5.83
C LEU A 32 11.24 0.72 -5.72
N LEU A 33 11.87 -0.07 -4.85
CA LEU A 33 13.26 0.12 -4.46
C LEU A 33 14.22 -0.93 -5.02
N VAL A 34 13.81 -2.19 -5.10
CA VAL A 34 14.73 -3.32 -5.32
C VAL A 34 14.49 -3.98 -6.67
N ILE A 35 13.28 -4.51 -6.88
CA ILE A 35 12.97 -5.33 -8.06
C ILE A 35 11.60 -4.92 -8.61
N PRO A 36 11.54 -3.83 -9.41
CA PRO A 36 10.30 -3.37 -10.01
C PRO A 36 9.70 -4.45 -10.92
N GLY A 37 8.37 -4.51 -10.94
CA GLY A 37 7.62 -5.53 -11.67
C GLY A 37 7.49 -6.85 -10.90
N LEU A 38 8.59 -7.45 -10.44
CA LEU A 38 8.51 -8.69 -9.66
C LEU A 38 7.87 -8.46 -8.28
N GLY A 39 8.20 -7.36 -7.59
CA GLY A 39 7.51 -7.00 -6.35
C GLY A 39 6.01 -6.82 -6.55
N PHE A 40 5.58 -6.23 -7.68
CA PHE A 40 4.18 -6.09 -8.03
C PHE A 40 3.49 -7.44 -8.32
N VAL A 41 4.15 -8.35 -9.03
CA VAL A 41 3.60 -9.69 -9.31
C VAL A 41 3.38 -10.45 -8.00
N LEU A 42 4.34 -10.40 -7.07
CA LEU A 42 4.20 -11.01 -5.75
C LEU A 42 3.09 -10.35 -4.93
N LEU A 43 2.98 -9.02 -4.98
CA LEU A 43 1.90 -8.28 -4.32
C LEU A 43 0.52 -8.67 -4.86
N TYR A 44 0.39 -8.78 -6.18
CA TYR A 44 -0.85 -9.20 -6.83
C TYR A 44 -1.21 -10.64 -6.46
N TRP A 45 -0.22 -11.54 -6.40
CA TRP A 45 -0.42 -12.90 -5.91
C TRP A 45 -0.90 -12.93 -4.46
N LEU A 46 -0.26 -12.17 -3.56
CA LEU A 46 -0.64 -12.03 -2.16
C LEU A 46 -2.08 -11.48 -2.03
N TYR A 47 -2.43 -10.49 -2.84
CA TYR A 47 -3.77 -9.91 -2.92
C TYR A 47 -4.81 -10.97 -3.26
N ARG A 48 -4.65 -11.70 -4.38
CA ARG A 48 -5.63 -12.70 -4.80
C ARG A 48 -5.79 -13.84 -3.79
N ARG A 49 -4.72 -14.18 -3.08
CA ARG A 49 -4.74 -15.28 -2.12
C ARG A 49 -5.49 -14.93 -0.84
N ASN A 50 -5.43 -13.67 -0.40
CA ASN A 50 -5.91 -13.27 0.94
C ASN A 50 -7.13 -12.35 0.93
N ILE A 51 -7.47 -11.69 -0.18
CA ILE A 51 -8.46 -10.61 -0.17
C ILE A 51 -9.85 -11.01 0.32
N ASP A 52 -10.31 -12.24 0.05
CA ASP A 52 -11.66 -12.67 0.43
C ASP A 52 -11.76 -12.96 1.94
N GLN A 53 -10.73 -13.59 2.50
CA GLN A 53 -10.69 -14.07 3.89
C GLN A 53 -10.01 -13.09 4.86
N ALA A 54 -9.37 -12.04 4.34
CA ALA A 54 -8.60 -11.08 5.13
C ALA A 54 -9.47 -10.27 6.10
N ALA A 55 -8.87 -9.95 7.26
CA ALA A 55 -9.42 -9.00 8.21
C ALA A 55 -9.54 -7.59 7.58
N PRO A 56 -10.38 -6.69 8.14
CA PRO A 56 -10.55 -5.33 7.60
C PRO A 56 -9.23 -4.56 7.46
N LEU A 57 -8.31 -4.72 8.41
CA LEU A 57 -6.98 -4.08 8.36
C LEU A 57 -6.16 -4.57 7.17
N ASP A 58 -6.07 -5.88 6.97
CA ASP A 58 -5.32 -6.48 5.86
C ASP A 58 -5.95 -6.12 4.51
N LYS A 59 -7.29 -6.11 4.42
CA LYS A 59 -8.02 -5.66 3.23
C LYS A 59 -7.67 -4.23 2.85
N ALA A 60 -7.61 -3.32 3.83
CA ALA A 60 -7.27 -1.92 3.58
C ALA A 60 -5.87 -1.78 2.98
N HIS A 61 -4.86 -2.39 3.60
CA HIS A 61 -3.47 -2.29 3.14
C HIS A 61 -3.25 -3.03 1.81
N LEU A 62 -3.86 -4.20 1.60
CA LEU A 62 -3.80 -4.93 0.32
C LEU A 62 -4.38 -4.12 -0.85
N GLN A 63 -5.57 -3.53 -0.67
CA GLN A 63 -6.20 -2.73 -1.72
C GLN A 63 -5.42 -1.44 -2.00
N GLN A 64 -4.90 -0.81 -0.94
CA GLN A 64 -4.14 0.43 -1.03
C GLN A 64 -2.82 0.21 -1.78
N THR A 65 -2.02 -0.77 -1.38
CA THR A 65 -0.70 -1.06 -1.97
C THR A 65 -0.81 -1.53 -3.42
N LEU A 66 -1.87 -2.26 -3.77
CA LEU A 66 -2.14 -2.65 -5.15
C LEU A 66 -2.49 -1.43 -6.02
N SER A 67 -3.43 -0.59 -5.55
CA SER A 67 -3.79 0.66 -6.24
C SER A 67 -2.58 1.60 -6.35
N GLY A 68 -1.82 1.77 -5.26
CA GLY A 68 -0.61 2.57 -5.20
C GLY A 68 0.44 2.08 -6.18
N SER A 69 0.65 0.77 -6.31
CA SER A 69 1.60 0.22 -7.28
C SER A 69 1.20 0.51 -8.72
N ILE A 70 -0.10 0.44 -9.05
CA ILE A 70 -0.61 0.77 -10.39
C ILE A 70 -0.35 2.24 -10.70
N TRP A 71 -0.72 3.15 -9.78
CA TRP A 71 -0.48 4.57 -9.95
C TRP A 71 0.99 4.93 -10.00
N ALA A 72 1.84 4.28 -9.20
CA ALA A 72 3.29 4.41 -9.29
C ALA A 72 3.80 4.00 -10.67
N GLY A 73 3.32 2.88 -11.22
CA GLY A 73 3.64 2.46 -12.59
C GLY A 73 3.24 3.50 -13.64
N VAL A 74 2.03 4.06 -13.53
CA VAL A 74 1.57 5.13 -14.43
C VAL A 74 2.45 6.37 -14.31
N LEU A 75 2.68 6.88 -13.10
CA LEU A 75 3.46 8.11 -12.89
C LEU A 75 4.93 7.93 -13.29
N LEU A 76 5.54 6.81 -12.95
CA LEU A 76 6.96 6.58 -13.21
C LEU A 76 7.23 6.18 -14.67
N VAL A 77 6.35 5.43 -15.32
CA VAL A 77 6.58 4.96 -16.70
C VAL A 77 5.91 5.90 -17.71
N LEU A 78 4.59 6.11 -17.62
CA LEU A 78 3.83 6.83 -18.64
C LEU A 78 4.27 8.29 -18.74
N VAL A 79 4.40 8.98 -17.61
CA VAL A 79 4.76 10.41 -17.62
C VAL A 79 6.19 10.63 -18.10
N ASN A 80 7.14 9.77 -17.69
CA ASN A 80 8.52 9.85 -18.17
C ASN A 80 8.62 9.56 -19.67
N LEU A 81 7.86 8.59 -20.19
CA LEU A 81 7.76 8.36 -21.64
C LEU A 81 7.20 9.59 -22.35
N LEU A 82 6.18 10.25 -21.79
CA LEU A 82 5.62 11.47 -22.38
C LEU A 82 6.64 12.62 -22.40
N ILE A 83 7.42 12.79 -21.32
CA ILE A 83 8.51 13.78 -21.27
C ILE A 83 9.53 13.51 -22.38
N LEU A 84 9.93 12.25 -22.59
CA LEU A 84 10.86 11.87 -23.66
C LEU A 84 10.28 12.11 -25.06
N LEU A 85 9.02 11.75 -25.28
CA LEU A 85 8.35 11.89 -26.57
C LEU A 85 8.14 13.36 -26.95
N LEU A 86 7.80 14.22 -26.00
CA LEU A 86 7.58 15.65 -26.25
C LEU A 86 8.86 16.47 -26.25
N GLY A 87 9.82 16.14 -25.37
CA GLY A 87 11.07 16.89 -25.21
C GLY A 87 12.22 16.43 -26.11
N GLY A 88 12.17 15.21 -26.64
CA GLY A 88 13.21 14.63 -27.47
C GLY A 88 14.43 14.11 -26.68
N TYR A 89 14.97 12.98 -27.13
CA TYR A 89 16.02 12.24 -26.42
C TYR A 89 17.40 12.93 -26.37
N GLN A 90 17.68 13.83 -27.32
CA GLN A 90 19.00 14.46 -27.47
C GLN A 90 19.14 15.76 -26.65
N GLY A 91 18.06 16.27 -26.07
CA GLY A 91 18.05 17.56 -25.38
C GLY A 91 18.48 17.45 -23.91
N VAL A 92 19.50 18.21 -23.50
CA VAL A 92 19.94 18.24 -22.09
C VAL A 92 18.83 18.69 -21.14
N ASN A 93 17.98 19.64 -21.58
CA ASN A 93 16.85 20.12 -20.79
C ASN A 93 15.83 19.00 -20.52
N THR A 94 15.58 18.13 -21.51
CA THR A 94 14.68 16.98 -21.38
C THR A 94 15.18 16.02 -20.31
N TRP A 95 16.48 15.74 -20.28
CA TRP A 95 17.10 14.90 -19.27
C TRP A 95 17.03 15.50 -17.87
N VAL A 96 17.29 16.80 -17.73
CA VAL A 96 17.16 17.49 -16.45
C VAL A 96 15.72 17.37 -15.93
N ILE A 97 14.72 17.68 -16.77
CA ILE A 97 13.31 17.58 -16.40
C ILE A 97 12.93 16.14 -16.05
N LEU A 98 13.33 15.16 -16.87
CA LEU A 98 13.04 13.75 -16.68
C LEU A 98 13.59 13.24 -15.36
N ILE A 99 14.88 13.46 -15.09
CA ILE A 99 15.54 12.96 -13.89
C ILE A 99 14.96 13.64 -12.65
N THR A 100 14.77 14.96 -12.68
CA THR A 100 14.17 15.69 -11.56
C THR A 100 12.74 15.24 -11.28
N TYR A 101 11.92 15.06 -12.32
CA TYR A 101 10.55 14.56 -12.16
C TYR A 101 10.52 13.15 -11.58
N PHE A 102 11.28 12.22 -12.19
CA PHE A 102 11.35 10.83 -11.76
C PHE A 102 11.77 10.72 -10.28
N THR A 103 12.85 11.41 -9.90
CA THR A 103 13.40 11.33 -8.53
C THR A 103 12.45 11.90 -7.48
N LEU A 104 11.85 13.07 -7.71
CA LEU A 104 10.91 13.67 -6.76
C LEU A 104 9.62 12.84 -6.62
N CYS A 105 9.09 12.36 -7.75
CA CYS A 105 7.91 11.50 -7.74
C CYS A 105 8.19 10.18 -7.03
N HIS A 106 9.30 9.51 -7.38
CA HIS A 106 9.73 8.25 -6.76
C HIS A 106 9.93 8.38 -5.25
N ALA A 107 10.67 9.40 -4.80
CA ALA A 107 10.90 9.64 -3.38
C ALA A 107 9.58 9.84 -2.61
N SER A 108 8.63 10.58 -3.19
CA SER A 108 7.31 10.78 -2.59
C SER A 108 6.53 9.47 -2.44
N LEU A 109 6.55 8.61 -3.46
CA LEU A 109 5.90 7.29 -3.44
C LEU A 109 6.53 6.34 -2.41
N VAL A 110 7.85 6.40 -2.25
CA VAL A 110 8.58 5.63 -1.23
C VAL A 110 8.21 6.10 0.17
N LEU A 111 8.13 7.42 0.41
CA LEU A 111 7.70 7.97 1.70
C LEU A 111 6.28 7.52 2.06
N PHE A 112 5.37 7.51 1.09
CA PHE A 112 4.01 7.01 1.29
C PHE A 112 3.98 5.52 1.65
N GLY A 113 4.81 4.68 1.01
CA GLY A 113 4.95 3.27 1.37
C GLY A 113 5.55 3.07 2.75
N ALA A 114 6.59 3.81 3.11
CA ALA A 114 7.20 3.74 4.43
C ALA A 114 6.23 4.14 5.55
N TYR A 115 5.41 5.17 5.31
CA TYR A 115 4.36 5.57 6.22
C TYR A 115 3.24 4.51 6.33
N GLY A 116 2.82 3.92 5.21
CA GLY A 116 1.87 2.81 5.18
C GLY A 116 2.36 1.60 5.95
N LEU A 117 3.62 1.22 5.78
CA LEU A 117 4.28 0.16 6.54
C LEU A 117 4.30 0.46 8.04
N ALA A 118 4.68 1.67 8.45
CA ALA A 118 4.68 2.06 9.86
C ALA A 118 3.28 1.95 10.50
N LYS A 119 2.23 2.27 9.73
CA LYS A 119 0.82 2.11 10.13
C LYS A 119 0.41 0.63 10.26
N ALA A 120 0.77 -0.20 9.28
CA ALA A 120 0.53 -1.63 9.32
C ALA A 120 1.21 -2.30 10.54
N MET A 121 2.46 -1.94 10.81
CA MET A 121 3.21 -2.41 12.00
C MET A 121 2.58 -1.96 13.33
N SER A 122 1.82 -0.86 13.32
CA SER A 122 1.10 -0.35 14.49
C SER A 122 -0.31 -0.92 14.63
N GLY A 123 -0.74 -1.83 13.73
CA GLY A 123 -2.10 -2.36 13.71
C GLY A 123 -3.17 -1.31 13.39
N LEU A 124 -2.79 -0.22 12.70
CA LEU A 124 -3.69 0.88 12.37
C LEU A 124 -3.96 0.91 10.87
N CYS A 125 -5.23 1.03 10.51
CA CYS A 125 -5.60 1.29 9.14
C CYS A 125 -5.11 2.66 8.68
N TRP A 126 -4.70 2.72 7.41
CA TRP A 126 -4.29 3.93 6.74
C TRP A 126 -4.91 4.01 5.35
N ARG A 127 -5.13 5.24 4.89
CA ARG A 127 -5.63 5.55 3.55
C ARG A 127 -4.73 6.59 2.91
N TYR A 128 -4.28 6.34 1.68
CA TYR A 128 -3.59 7.37 0.92
C TYR A 128 -4.51 8.59 0.73
N PRO A 129 -4.00 9.81 0.98
CA PRO A 129 -4.82 11.01 1.00
C PRO A 129 -5.53 11.29 -0.35
N LEU A 130 -4.92 10.88 -1.47
CA LEU A 130 -5.42 11.21 -2.82
C LEU A 130 -6.00 10.02 -3.62
N VAL A 131 -5.66 8.78 -3.25
CA VAL A 131 -5.90 7.60 -4.13
C VAL A 131 -6.49 6.40 -3.38
N GLY A 132 -6.59 6.47 -2.05
CA GLY A 132 -7.07 5.36 -1.24
C GLY A 132 -8.58 5.16 -1.33
N LYS A 133 -9.01 3.90 -1.47
CA LYS A 133 -10.41 3.48 -1.34
C LYS A 133 -10.94 3.79 0.08
N PRO A 134 -12.27 3.95 0.27
CA PRO A 134 -12.85 4.05 1.60
C PRO A 134 -12.43 2.84 2.46
N LEU A 135 -12.15 3.10 3.74
CA LEU A 135 -11.74 2.06 4.67
C LEU A 135 -12.91 1.10 4.92
N PRO A 136 -12.64 -0.22 5.02
CA PRO A 136 -13.67 -1.20 5.37
C PRO A 136 -14.22 -0.96 6.78
N GLU A 137 -15.47 -1.35 7.01
CA GLU A 137 -16.11 -1.24 8.33
C GLU A 137 -15.34 -2.06 9.37
N GLY A 138 -15.19 -1.51 10.59
CA GLY A 138 -14.41 -2.14 11.66
C GLY A 138 -12.89 -1.95 11.59
N CYS A 139 -12.39 -1.09 10.69
CA CYS A 139 -10.95 -0.78 10.62
C CYS A 139 -10.45 -0.07 11.89
N PRO A 140 -9.45 -0.62 12.60
CA PRO A 140 -8.86 0.05 13.76
C PRO A 140 -8.22 1.37 13.34
N GLN A 141 -8.72 2.47 13.90
CA GLN A 141 -8.17 3.81 13.76
C GLN A 141 -7.83 4.37 15.13
N LYS A 142 -6.80 5.21 15.18
CA LYS A 142 -6.49 5.97 16.38
C LYS A 142 -7.68 6.91 16.64
N GLN A 143 -8.46 6.66 17.68
CA GLN A 143 -9.50 7.60 18.12
C GLN A 143 -8.78 8.90 18.51
N VAL A 144 -8.90 9.92 17.67
CA VAL A 144 -8.48 11.28 18.04
C VAL A 144 -9.65 11.85 18.82
N SER A 145 -9.66 11.62 20.12
CA SER A 145 -10.51 12.37 21.05
C SER A 145 -10.02 13.81 21.05
N LEU A 146 -10.74 14.68 20.31
CA LEU A 146 -10.59 16.13 20.35
C LEU A 146 -11.36 16.69 21.55
#